data_AF-D5AJQ4-F1
#
_entry.id   AF-D5AJQ4-F1
#
_cell.length_a   1.000
_cell.length_b   1.000
_cell.length_c   1.000
_cell.angle_alpha   90.00
_cell.angle_beta   90.00
_cell.angle_gamma   90.00
#
_symmetry.space_group_name_H-M   'P 1'
#
loop_
_entity.id
_entity.type
_entity.pdbx_description
1 polymer ?
#
loop_
_entity_poly.entity_id
_entity_poly.type
_entity_poly.pdbx_seq_one_letter_code
_entity_poly.pdbx_strand_id
1 'polypeptide(L)'
;MQLTDMLGYYLLELQGVTTTENDASIIEFLKGVPFRLALLTTAFLPAVVEEVIFRGYFFKKLFGSQVLLGIVVSSLVFGSFHGPTDLGSWLIDAGSGIILSLLYYKSRYLIYPIIVHLVNNFIATVFYYI
;
A
#
# COMPACT_ATOMS: atom_id res chain seq x y z
N MET A 1 -1.07 4.31 -2.13
CA MET A 1 -1.88 5.45 -1.64
C MET A 1 -1.81 6.52 -2.71
N GLN A 2 -2.65 6.36 -3.73
CA GLN A 2 -2.42 6.94 -5.06
C GLN A 2 -2.43 8.49 -5.07
N LEU A 3 -2.91 9.13 -4.01
CA LEU A 3 -3.04 10.60 -3.90
C LEU A 3 -1.73 11.35 -3.62
N THR A 4 -0.65 10.67 -3.22
CA THR A 4 0.58 11.32 -2.74
C THR A 4 1.83 11.00 -3.55
N ASP A 5 1.74 10.09 -4.52
CA ASP A 5 2.92 9.46 -5.13
C ASP A 5 3.27 10.06 -6.50
N MET A 6 3.17 11.39 -6.62
CA MET A 6 3.39 12.14 -7.87
C MET A 6 4.72 11.81 -8.56
N LEU A 7 5.80 11.65 -7.78
CA LEU A 7 7.12 11.32 -8.32
C LEU A 7 7.15 9.91 -8.92
N GLY A 8 6.52 8.94 -8.25
CA GLY A 8 6.45 7.57 -8.74
C GLY A 8 5.65 7.47 -10.03
N TYR A 9 4.50 8.16 -10.10
CA TYR A 9 3.69 8.23 -11.32
C TYR A 9 4.41 8.94 -12.48
N TYR A 10 5.13 10.03 -12.21
CA TYR A 10 5.92 10.70 -13.23
C TYR A 10 7.01 9.79 -13.81
N LEU A 11 7.69 9.01 -12.97
CA LEU A 11 8.71 8.05 -13.42
C LEU A 11 8.09 6.89 -14.21
N LEU A 12 6.92 6.41 -13.79
CA LEU A 12 6.16 5.38 -14.50
C LEU A 12 5.79 5.85 -15.92
N GLU A 13 5.32 7.09 -16.05
CA GLU A 13 4.99 7.71 -17.34
C GLU A 13 6.21 7.84 -18.25
N LEU A 14 7.37 8.27 -17.72
CA LEU A 14 8.62 8.35 -18.49
C LEU A 14 9.10 6.98 -19.00
N GLN A 15 8.70 5.90 -18.35
CA GLN A 15 9.00 4.52 -18.76
C GLN A 15 8.00 3.98 -19.80
N GLY A 16 6.97 4.77 -20.17
CA GLY A 16 5.90 4.34 -21.06
C GLY A 16 4.92 3.35 -20.40
N VAL A 17 4.91 3.29 -19.06
CA VAL A 17 4.05 2.43 -18.27
C VAL A 17 2.90 3.26 -17.70
N THR A 18 1.67 2.75 -17.78
CA THR A 18 0.47 3.47 -17.36
C THR A 18 -0.17 2.91 -16.09
N THR A 19 0.24 1.72 -15.66
CA THR A 19 -0.27 1.02 -14.48
C THR A 19 0.86 0.26 -13.81
N THR A 20 0.79 0.11 -12.48
CA THR A 20 1.73 -0.76 -11.76
C THR A 20 1.39 -2.24 -12.01
N GLU A 21 2.38 -3.12 -11.85
CA GLU A 21 2.17 -4.58 -11.94
C GLU A 21 1.19 -5.10 -10.87
N ASN A 22 1.24 -4.48 -9.67
CA ASN A 22 0.30 -4.77 -8.59
C ASN A 22 -1.13 -4.45 -9.01
N ASP A 23 -1.37 -3.25 -9.54
CA ASP A 23 -2.72 -2.84 -9.99
C ASP A 23 -3.19 -3.70 -11.16
N ALA A 24 -2.31 -4.05 -12.10
CA ALA A 24 -2.62 -4.94 -13.22
C ALA A 24 -3.03 -6.35 -12.74
N SER A 25 -2.30 -6.90 -11.76
CA SER A 25 -2.59 -8.19 -11.16
C SER A 25 -3.92 -8.20 -10.41
N ILE A 26 -4.24 -7.11 -9.69
CA ILE A 26 -5.54 -6.93 -9.02
C ILE A 26 -6.67 -6.84 -10.05
N ILE A 27 -6.50 -6.06 -11.11
CA ILE A 27 -7.50 -5.93 -12.19
C ILE A 27 -7.80 -7.29 -12.83
N GLU A 28 -6.77 -8.09 -13.08
CA GLU A 28 -6.94 -9.46 -13.60
C GLU A 28 -7.68 -10.35 -12.60
N PHE A 29 -7.28 -10.32 -11.33
CA PHE A 29 -7.92 -11.09 -10.26
C PHE A 29 -9.40 -10.73 -10.07
N LEU A 30 -9.77 -9.47 -10.26
CA LEU A 30 -11.14 -8.99 -10.06
C LEU A 30 -12.10 -9.37 -11.20
N LYS A 31 -11.62 -9.88 -12.35
CA LYS A 31 -12.47 -10.26 -13.47
C LYS A 31 -13.50 -11.32 -13.06
N GLY A 32 -14.77 -10.95 -13.14
CA GLY A 32 -15.88 -11.83 -12.78
C GLY A 32 -16.07 -12.06 -11.28
N VAL A 33 -15.29 -11.39 -10.42
CA VAL A 33 -15.46 -11.46 -8.97
C VAL A 33 -16.67 -10.60 -8.57
N PRO A 34 -17.57 -11.08 -7.70
CA PRO A 34 -18.67 -10.26 -7.18
C PRO A 34 -18.13 -9.12 -6.31
N PHE A 35 -18.72 -7.92 -6.44
CA PHE A 35 -18.28 -6.70 -5.75
C PHE A 35 -18.04 -6.87 -4.24
N ARG A 36 -18.87 -7.64 -3.54
CA ARG A 36 -18.73 -7.84 -2.08
C ARG A 36 -17.50 -8.69 -1.74
N LEU A 37 -17.20 -9.68 -2.56
CA LEU A 37 -16.00 -10.49 -2.39
C LEU A 37 -14.76 -9.69 -2.73
N ALA A 38 -14.81 -8.87 -3.79
CA ALA A 38 -13.73 -7.96 -4.14
C ALA A 38 -13.39 -7.01 -2.99
N LEU A 39 -14.38 -6.29 -2.43
CA LEU A 39 -14.14 -5.42 -1.28
C LEU A 39 -13.48 -6.15 -0.09
N LEU A 40 -13.86 -7.40 0.16
CA LEU A 40 -13.26 -8.19 1.21
C LEU A 40 -11.79 -8.50 0.92
N THR A 41 -11.47 -8.92 -0.30
CA THR A 41 -10.16 -9.45 -0.67
C THR A 41 -9.14 -8.40 -1.12
N THR A 42 -9.56 -7.26 -1.66
CA THR A 42 -8.68 -6.19 -2.16
C THR A 42 -8.64 -4.96 -1.25
N ALA A 43 -9.70 -4.72 -0.46
CA ALA A 43 -9.74 -3.58 0.45
C ALA A 43 -9.59 -3.96 1.92
N PHE A 44 -10.50 -4.79 2.45
CA PHE A 44 -10.53 -5.07 3.89
C PHE A 44 -9.37 -5.93 4.37
N LEU A 45 -9.19 -7.12 3.78
CA LEU A 45 -8.19 -8.07 4.23
C LEU A 45 -6.76 -7.54 4.08
N PRO A 46 -6.35 -6.95 2.93
CA PRO A 46 -5.02 -6.37 2.77
C PRO A 46 -4.76 -5.25 3.79
N ALA A 47 -5.69 -4.31 3.95
CA ALA A 47 -5.53 -3.19 4.88
C ALA A 47 -5.35 -3.63 6.34
N VAL A 48 -5.95 -4.75 6.77
CA VAL A 48 -5.73 -5.26 8.13
C VAL A 48 -4.43 -6.04 8.22
N VAL A 49 -4.22 -7.01 7.31
CA VAL A 49 -3.10 -7.95 7.37
C VAL A 49 -1.78 -7.23 7.16
N GLU A 50 -1.69 -6.38 6.16
CA GLU A 50 -0.46 -5.66 5.84
C GLU A 50 -0.08 -4.69 6.96
N GLU A 51 -1.03 -3.92 7.51
CA GLU A 51 -0.70 -3.01 8.62
C GLU A 51 -0.26 -3.74 9.89
N VAL A 52 -0.87 -4.89 10.20
CA VAL A 52 -0.44 -5.73 11.33
C VAL A 52 0.98 -6.24 11.12
N ILE A 53 1.32 -6.68 9.91
CA ILE A 53 2.67 -7.18 9.58
C ILE A 53 3.67 -6.03 9.56
N PHE A 54 3.45 -4.99 8.76
CA PHE A 54 4.46 -3.97 8.51
C PHE A 54 4.56 -2.94 9.64
N ARG A 55 3.44 -2.49 10.22
CA ARG A 55 3.45 -1.48 11.30
C ARG A 55 3.42 -2.16 12.66
N GLY A 56 2.64 -3.22 12.82
CA GLY A 56 2.54 -3.97 14.07
C GLY A 56 3.77 -4.82 14.38
N TYR A 57 4.35 -5.49 13.39
CA TYR A 57 5.51 -6.36 13.60
C TYR A 57 6.83 -5.71 13.15
N PHE A 58 7.02 -5.44 11.85
CA PHE A 58 8.29 -4.89 11.36
C PHE A 58 8.65 -3.56 12.06
N PHE A 59 7.78 -2.55 11.97
CA PHE A 59 8.04 -1.27 12.61
C PHE A 59 8.10 -1.40 14.14
N LYS A 60 6.99 -1.81 14.79
CA LYS A 60 6.86 -1.71 16.25
C LYS A 60 7.70 -2.76 16.97
N LYS A 61 7.66 -4.02 16.54
CA LYS A 61 8.29 -5.15 17.26
C LYS A 61 9.79 -5.25 16.98
N LEU A 62 10.22 -5.12 15.72
CA LEU A 62 11.63 -5.27 15.37
C LEU A 62 12.43 -3.97 15.54
N PHE A 63 11.86 -2.83 15.15
CA PHE A 63 12.56 -1.54 15.11
C PHE A 63 11.96 -0.47 16.02
N GLY A 64 11.13 -0.85 17.00
CA GLY A 64 10.39 0.11 17.83
C GLY A 64 11.27 1.09 18.63
N SER A 65 12.50 0.71 18.96
CA SER A 65 13.50 1.57 19.62
C SER A 65 14.25 2.51 18.64
N GLN A 66 14.17 2.23 17.34
CA GLN A 66 14.89 2.94 16.27
C GLN A 66 13.87 3.44 15.25
N VAL A 67 13.12 4.47 15.63
CA VAL A 67 11.98 5.01 14.86
C VAL A 67 12.31 5.20 13.37
N LEU A 68 13.45 5.81 13.05
CA LEU A 68 13.83 6.06 11.67
C LEU A 68 14.03 4.76 10.88
N LEU A 69 14.69 3.76 11.46
CA LEU A 69 14.81 2.44 10.84
C LEU A 69 13.44 1.75 10.74
N GLY A 70 12.58 1.90 11.74
CA GLY A 70 11.21 1.39 11.70
C GLY A 70 10.42 1.97 10.53
N ILE A 71 10.48 3.28 10.31
CA ILE A 71 9.84 3.93 9.16
C ILE A 71 10.45 3.42 7.86
N VAL A 72 11.78 3.54 7.71
CA VAL A 72 12.46 3.26 6.45
C VAL A 72 12.34 1.78 6.09
N VAL A 73 12.79 0.87 6.96
CA VAL A 73 12.83 -0.56 6.65
C VAL A 73 11.44 -1.13 6.42
N SER A 74 10.45 -0.82 7.28
CA SER A 74 9.09 -1.35 7.08
C SER A 74 8.48 -0.87 5.76
N SER A 75 8.76 0.36 5.34
CA SER A 75 8.20 0.95 4.11
C SER A 75 8.89 0.43 2.85
N LEU A 76 10.22 0.26 2.88
CA LEU A 76 10.95 -0.33 1.77
C LEU A 76 10.56 -1.79 1.55
N VAL A 77 10.43 -2.57 2.63
CA VAL A 77 9.98 -3.97 2.54
C VAL A 77 8.53 -4.05 2.09
N PHE A 78 7.65 -3.17 2.59
CA PHE A 78 6.26 -3.05 2.12
C PHE A 78 6.19 -2.85 0.60
N GLY A 79 6.93 -1.86 0.07
CA GLY A 79 6.97 -1.60 -1.36
C GLY A 79 7.49 -2.78 -2.18
N SER A 80 8.53 -3.47 -1.70
CA SER A 80 9.07 -4.65 -2.39
C SER A 80 8.11 -5.85 -2.38
N PHE A 81 7.23 -5.97 -1.38
CA PHE A 81 6.23 -7.05 -1.32
C PHE A 81 5.07 -6.87 -2.31
N HIS A 82 4.93 -5.70 -2.94
CA HIS A 82 3.95 -5.43 -3.99
C HIS A 82 4.40 -5.95 -5.38
N GLY A 83 5.56 -6.61 -5.46
CA GLY A 83 6.08 -7.17 -6.71
C GLY A 83 6.34 -6.15 -7.83
N PRO A 84 6.92 -4.96 -7.55
CA PRO A 84 7.13 -3.96 -8.58
C PRO A 84 8.16 -4.45 -9.62
N THR A 85 7.89 -4.14 -10.89
CA THR A 85 8.75 -4.48 -12.04
C THR A 85 9.59 -3.30 -12.52
N ASP A 86 9.33 -2.11 -11.97
CA ASP A 86 10.00 -0.86 -12.29
C ASP A 86 10.16 0.03 -11.05
N LEU A 87 11.03 1.04 -11.16
CA LEU A 87 11.33 1.96 -10.07
C LEU A 87 10.14 2.89 -9.72
N GLY A 88 9.31 3.26 -10.69
CA GLY A 88 8.13 4.10 -10.47
C GLY A 88 7.12 3.39 -9.58
N SER A 89 6.74 2.17 -9.94
CA SER A 89 5.87 1.28 -9.15
C SER A 89 6.42 1.08 -7.74
N TRP A 90 7.72 0.75 -7.61
CA TRP A 90 8.32 0.56 -6.28
C TRP A 90 8.26 1.84 -5.43
N LEU A 91 8.48 3.02 -6.03
CA LEU A 91 8.39 4.29 -5.31
C LEU A 91 6.96 4.64 -4.88
N ILE A 92 5.95 4.27 -5.67
CA ILE A 92 4.54 4.42 -5.29
C ILE A 92 4.25 3.58 -4.04
N ASP A 93 4.59 2.29 -4.06
CA ASP A 93 4.26 1.40 -2.95
C ASP A 93 5.12 1.69 -1.71
N ALA A 94 6.43 1.93 -1.87
CA ALA A 94 7.30 2.29 -0.75
C ALA A 94 6.95 3.67 -0.17
N GLY A 95 6.57 4.64 -1.01
CA GLY A 95 6.12 5.97 -0.59
C GLY A 95 4.84 5.91 0.25
N SER A 96 3.88 5.10 -0.20
CA SER A 96 2.69 4.76 0.58
C SER A 96 3.05 4.10 1.92
N GLY A 97 4.03 3.20 1.86
CA GLY A 97 4.71 2.60 3.01
C GLY A 97 5.07 3.64 4.07
N ILE A 98 5.80 4.68 3.66
CA ILE A 98 6.31 5.76 4.51
C ILE A 98 5.16 6.53 5.14
N ILE A 99 4.13 6.90 4.37
CA ILE A 99 3.04 7.75 4.88
C ILE A 99 2.25 7.03 5.98
N LEU A 100 1.91 5.77 5.75
CA LEU A 100 1.23 4.94 6.74
C LEU A 100 2.12 4.68 7.97
N SER A 101 3.43 4.51 7.78
CA SER A 101 4.41 4.41 8.88
C SER A 101 4.51 5.70 9.70
N LEU A 102 4.47 6.88 9.06
CA LEU A 102 4.42 8.18 9.72
C LEU A 102 3.10 8.38 10.48
N LEU A 103 1.98 7.94 9.90
CA LEU A 103 0.68 7.98 10.54
C LEU A 103 0.65 7.10 11.79
N TYR A 104 1.21 5.88 11.70
CA TYR A 104 1.38 5.00 12.86
C TYR A 104 2.31 5.63 13.91
N TYR A 105 3.44 6.20 13.50
CA TYR A 105 4.39 6.86 14.39
C TYR A 105 3.73 8.01 15.17
N LYS A 106 2.94 8.84 14.50
CA LYS A 106 2.27 10.00 15.10
C LYS A 106 1.12 9.59 16.01
N SER A 107 0.29 8.64 15.57
CA SER A 107 -0.92 8.24 16.29
C SER A 107 -0.67 7.23 17.40
N ARG A 108 0.34 6.36 17.25
CA ARG A 108 0.61 5.18 18.12
C ARG A 108 -0.48 4.10 18.11
N TYR A 109 -1.50 4.22 17.26
CA TYR A 109 -2.55 3.21 17.12
C TYR A 109 -2.59 2.67 15.70
N LEU A 110 -2.63 1.34 15.55
CA LEU A 110 -2.71 0.68 14.24
C LEU A 110 -4.02 0.95 13.51
N ILE A 111 -5.08 1.32 14.22
CA ILE A 111 -6.39 1.55 13.60
C ILE A 111 -6.36 2.70 12.58
N TYR A 112 -5.52 3.73 12.78
CA TYR A 112 -5.42 4.85 11.86
C TYR A 112 -4.82 4.48 10.49
N PRO A 113 -3.62 3.85 10.41
CA PRO A 113 -3.12 3.39 9.13
C PRO A 113 -4.02 2.31 8.51
N ILE A 114 -4.66 1.44 9.31
CA ILE A 114 -5.65 0.47 8.78
C ILE A 114 -6.81 1.18 8.09
N ILE A 115 -7.42 2.19 8.73
CA ILE A 115 -8.55 2.92 8.14
C ILE A 115 -8.12 3.66 6.87
N VAL A 116 -6.96 4.34 6.89
CA VAL A 116 -6.48 5.08 5.72
C VAL A 116 -6.19 4.14 4.55
N HIS A 117 -5.51 3.02 4.82
CA HIS A 117 -5.24 2.00 3.81
C HIS A 117 -6.55 1.38 3.28
N LEU A 118 -7.48 1.02 4.18
CA LEU A 118 -8.79 0.50 3.81
C LEU A 118 -9.56 1.47 2.89
N VAL A 119 -9.60 2.76 3.24
CA VAL A 119 -10.31 3.77 2.45
C VAL A 119 -9.67 3.92 1.08
N ASN A 120 -8.34 3.93 0.98
CA ASN A 120 -7.64 3.98 -0.30
C ASN A 120 -8.05 2.80 -1.20
N ASN A 121 -7.97 1.58 -0.67
CA ASN A 121 -8.27 0.37 -1.45
C ASN A 121 -9.77 0.22 -1.74
N PHE A 122 -10.63 0.67 -0.83
CA PHE A 122 -12.06 0.74 -1.04
C PHE A 122 -12.39 1.64 -2.23
N ILE A 123 -11.84 2.86 -2.28
CA ILE A 123 -12.06 3.80 -3.37
C ILE A 123 -11.60 3.19 -4.70
N ALA A 124 -10.38 2.63 -4.74
CA ALA A 124 -9.86 1.97 -5.94
C ALA A 124 -10.76 0.82 -6.41
N THR A 125 -11.22 -0.02 -5.48
CA THR A 125 -12.11 -1.14 -5.80
C THR A 125 -13.46 -0.65 -6.28
N VAL A 126 -14.05 0.39 -5.67
CA VAL A 126 -15.32 0.97 -6.16
C VAL A 126 -15.17 1.49 -7.58
N PHE A 127 -14.09 2.21 -7.88
CA PHE A 127 -13.84 2.74 -9.23
C PHE A 127 -13.70 1.65 -10.30
N TYR A 128 -13.22 0.46 -9.94
CA TYR A 128 -13.17 -0.67 -10.88
C TYR A 128 -14.58 -1.19 -11.26
N TYR A 129 -15.57 -1.11 -10.37
CA TYR A 129 -16.91 -1.68 -10.58
C TYR A 129 -17.94 -0.70 -11.16
N ILE A 130 -17.54 0.54 -11.46
CA ILE A 130 -18.41 1.57 -12.07
C ILE A 130 -17.90 1.97 -13.44
#